data_AF-A0A523SIG5-F1
#
_entry.id   AF-A0A523SIG5-F1
#
_cell.length_a   1.000
_cell.length_b   1.000
_cell.length_c   1.000
_cell.angle_alpha   90.00
_cell.angle_beta   90.00
_cell.angle_gamma   90.00
#
_symmetry.space_group_name_H-M   'P 1'
#
loop_
_entity.id
_entity.type
_entity.pdbx_description
1 polymer ?
#
loop_
_entity_poly.entity_id
_entity_poly.type
_entity_poly.pdbx_seq_one_letter_code
_entity_poly.pdbx_strand_id
1 'polypeptide(L)'
;MRIGVLASQGAFVEHITTLRQLEVETLPVRLPSELRGLDGLIIPGGESTSISRLMLDYNLVSEIRKLTNDLRFHQYFLNIVAERVNSD
;
A
#
# COMPACT_ATOMS: atom_id res chain seq x y z
N MET A 1 12.32 11.67 2.65
CA MET A 1 10.96 11.20 2.33
C MET A 1 11.10 9.87 1.62
N ARG A 2 10.62 8.80 2.23
CA ARG A 2 10.74 7.42 1.77
C ARG A 2 9.36 6.86 1.46
N ILE A 3 9.10 6.55 0.21
CA ILE A 3 7.78 6.12 -0.26
C ILE A 3 7.82 4.64 -0.66
N GLY A 4 6.92 3.85 -0.08
CA GLY A 4 6.69 2.48 -0.53
C GLY A 4 5.68 2.44 -1.66
N VAL A 5 5.83 1.50 -2.60
CA VAL A 5 4.81 1.18 -3.60
C VAL A 5 4.44 -0.29 -3.45
N LEU A 6 3.17 -0.60 -3.21
CA LEU A 6 2.72 -1.99 -3.08
C LEU A 6 2.98 -2.74 -4.40
N ALA A 7 3.77 -3.80 -4.33
CA ALA A 7 4.28 -4.56 -5.48
C ALA A 7 3.74 -5.99 -5.51
N SER A 8 2.46 -6.17 -5.15
CA SER A 8 1.80 -7.49 -5.14
C SER A 8 1.17 -7.86 -6.50
N GLN A 9 0.65 -6.88 -7.26
CA GLN A 9 0.09 -7.08 -8.61
C GLN A 9 -0.02 -5.72 -9.34
N GLY A 10 0.18 -5.69 -10.66
CA GLY A 10 -0.14 -4.51 -11.50
C GLY A 10 1.00 -3.51 -11.77
N ALA A 11 0.61 -2.27 -12.06
CA ALA A 11 1.40 -1.16 -12.63
C ALA A 11 2.31 -0.42 -11.61
N PHE A 12 3.00 -1.15 -10.73
CA PHE A 12 3.87 -0.52 -9.72
C PHE A 12 5.19 0.03 -10.30
N VAL A 13 5.62 -0.48 -11.47
CA VAL A 13 6.89 -0.12 -12.09
C VAL A 13 6.90 1.34 -12.56
N GLU A 14 5.80 1.80 -13.15
CA GLU A 14 5.65 3.19 -13.59
C GLU A 14 5.70 4.16 -12.40
N HIS A 15 5.04 3.81 -11.28
CA HIS A 15 5.08 4.60 -10.05
C HIS A 15 6.51 4.69 -9.50
N ILE A 16 7.23 3.57 -9.41
CA ILE A 16 8.62 3.56 -8.92
C ILE A 16 9.53 4.39 -9.83
N THR A 17 9.38 4.23 -11.14
CA THR A 17 10.19 4.95 -12.14
C THR A 17 9.96 6.45 -12.03
N THR A 18 8.68 6.88 -11.96
CA THR A 18 8.30 8.29 -11.85
C THR A 18 8.82 8.91 -10.56
N LEU A 19 8.69 8.22 -9.42
CA LEU A 19 9.18 8.75 -8.14
C LEU A 19 10.71 8.86 -8.09
N ARG A 20 11.42 7.91 -8.70
CA ARG A 20 12.89 7.99 -8.82
C ARG A 20 13.34 9.14 -9.72
N GLN A 21 12.60 9.45 -10.77
CA GLN A 21 12.87 10.64 -11.61
C GLN A 21 12.69 11.95 -10.82
N LEU A 22 11.85 11.94 -9.80
CA LEU A 22 11.65 13.06 -8.86
C LEU A 22 12.60 12.99 -7.64
N GLU A 23 13.63 12.14 -7.70
CA GLU A 23 14.64 11.96 -6.64
C GLU A 23 14.05 11.52 -5.29
N VAL A 24 12.88 10.86 -5.30
CA VAL A 24 12.24 10.30 -4.10
C VAL A 24 12.78 8.89 -3.84
N GLU A 25 13.26 8.64 -2.62
CA GLU A 25 13.65 7.30 -2.19
C GLU A 25 12.42 6.38 -2.22
N THR A 26 12.45 5.39 -3.12
CA THR A 26 11.28 4.58 -3.43
C THR A 26 11.58 3.10 -3.46
N LEU A 27 10.72 2.32 -2.79
CA LEU A 27 10.91 0.89 -2.58
C LEU A 27 9.63 0.12 -2.92
N PRO A 28 9.73 -1.04 -3.61
CA PRO A 28 8.61 -1.96 -3.72
C PRO A 28 8.32 -2.59 -2.34
N VAL A 29 7.04 -2.69 -1.99
CA VAL A 29 6.57 -3.31 -0.75
C VAL A 29 5.77 -4.56 -1.08
N ARG A 30 6.18 -5.70 -0.54
CA ARG A 30 5.53 -7.01 -0.65
C ARG A 30 5.26 -7.62 0.71
N LEU A 31 6.07 -7.27 1.71
CA LEU A 31 6.03 -7.83 3.05
C LEU A 31 5.77 -6.75 4.10
N PRO A 32 5.12 -7.10 5.22
CA PRO A 32 4.86 -6.14 6.31
C PRO A 32 6.13 -5.49 6.87
N SER A 33 7.26 -6.23 6.90
CA SER A 33 8.54 -5.71 7.37
C SER A 33 9.09 -4.54 6.55
N GLU A 34 8.68 -4.42 5.29
CA GLU A 34 9.14 -3.39 4.34
C GLU A 34 8.35 -2.08 4.49
N LEU A 35 7.26 -2.09 5.27
CA LEU A 35 6.50 -0.90 5.63
C LEU A 35 7.21 -0.03 6.67
N ARG A 36 8.22 -0.57 7.36
CA ARG A 36 8.91 0.12 8.46
C ARG A 36 9.77 1.28 7.95
N GLY A 37 9.56 2.45 8.55
CA GLY A 37 10.30 3.67 8.22
C GLY A 37 9.92 4.28 6.88
N LEU A 38 8.73 3.95 6.34
CA LEU A 38 8.14 4.65 5.21
C LEU A 38 7.39 5.89 5.70
N ASP A 39 7.54 7.00 4.99
CA ASP A 39 6.78 8.23 5.19
C ASP A 39 5.44 8.20 4.43
N GLY A 40 5.29 7.25 3.50
CA GLY A 40 4.05 7.06 2.74
C GLY A 40 4.05 5.75 1.98
N LEU A 41 2.84 5.30 1.62
CA LEU A 41 2.60 4.10 0.82
C LEU A 41 1.68 4.46 -0.34
N ILE A 42 2.07 4.05 -1.55
CA ILE A 42 1.25 4.09 -2.75
C ILE A 42 0.70 2.70 -3.02
N ILE A 43 -0.60 2.62 -3.21
CA ILE A 43 -1.28 1.42 -3.70
C ILE A 43 -1.56 1.68 -5.18
N PRO A 44 -0.87 0.99 -6.11
CA PRO A 44 -1.05 1.23 -7.53
C PRO A 44 -2.46 0.80 -7.97
N GLY A 45 -2.89 1.31 -9.12
CA GLY A 45 -4.12 0.86 -9.76
C GLY A 45 -4.03 -0.60 -10.22
N GLY A 46 -5.18 -1.26 -10.34
CA GLY A 46 -5.30 -2.65 -10.75
C GLY A 46 -6.67 -3.22 -10.42
N GLU A 47 -6.77 -4.56 -10.40
CA GLU A 47 -7.99 -5.24 -9.99
C GLU A 47 -8.08 -5.25 -8.46
N SER A 48 -9.04 -4.49 -7.92
CA SER A 48 -9.13 -4.17 -6.50
C SER A 48 -9.39 -5.39 -5.62
N THR A 49 -10.08 -6.42 -6.15
CA THR A 49 -10.32 -7.68 -5.44
C THR A 49 -9.01 -8.44 -5.23
N SER A 50 -8.20 -8.52 -6.28
CA SER A 50 -6.88 -9.16 -6.27
C SER A 50 -5.93 -8.43 -5.32
N ILE A 51 -5.90 -7.10 -5.37
CA ILE A 51 -5.09 -6.29 -4.46
C ILE A 51 -5.52 -6.53 -3.00
N SER A 52 -6.82 -6.49 -2.72
CA SER A 52 -7.36 -6.70 -1.36
C SER A 52 -7.03 -8.11 -0.84
N ARG A 53 -7.19 -9.14 -1.68
CA ARG A 53 -6.89 -10.52 -1.31
C ARG A 53 -5.42 -10.72 -1.00
N LEU A 54 -4.53 -10.18 -1.83
CA LEU A 54 -3.08 -10.25 -1.59
C LEU A 54 -2.70 -9.51 -0.30
N MET A 55 -3.30 -8.35 -0.02
CA MET A 55 -3.02 -7.63 1.23
C MET A 55 -3.45 -8.41 2.46
N LEU A 56 -4.52 -9.20 2.38
CA LEU A 56 -4.95 -10.12 3.43
C LEU A 56 -4.00 -11.32 3.54
N ASP A 57 -3.68 -11.97 2.42
CA ASP A 57 -2.80 -13.15 2.37
C ASP A 57 -1.41 -12.87 2.97
N TYR A 58 -0.87 -11.67 2.75
CA TYR A 58 0.43 -11.23 3.30
C TYR A 58 0.32 -10.50 4.64
N ASN A 59 -0.86 -10.47 5.26
CA ASN A 59 -1.14 -9.82 6.55
C ASN A 59 -0.75 -8.32 6.60
N LEU A 60 -0.73 -7.66 5.44
CA LEU A 60 -0.34 -6.25 5.27
C LEU A 60 -1.37 -5.27 5.82
N VAL A 61 -2.65 -5.66 5.85
CA VAL A 61 -3.76 -4.79 6.29
C VAL A 61 -3.55 -4.25 7.70
N SER A 62 -3.06 -5.11 8.62
CA SER A 62 -2.84 -4.74 10.02
C SER A 62 -1.73 -3.71 10.19
N GLU A 63 -0.62 -3.85 9.46
CA GLU A 63 0.51 -2.92 9.51
C GLU A 63 0.20 -1.61 8.77
N ILE A 64 -0.53 -1.67 7.65
CA ILE A 64 -0.97 -0.47 6.95
C ILE A 64 -1.90 0.36 7.85
N ARG A 65 -2.85 -0.26 8.56
CA ARG A 65 -3.69 0.44 9.55
C ARG A 65 -2.89 1.19 10.61
N LYS A 66 -1.73 0.66 11.03
CA LYS A 66 -0.85 1.35 11.99
C LYS A 66 -0.20 2.58 11.35
N LEU A 67 0.25 2.47 10.09
CA LEU A 67 0.75 3.59 9.28
C LEU A 67 -0.30 4.69 9.06
N THR A 68 -1.57 4.32 8.88
CA THR A 68 -2.63 5.28 8.53
C THR A 68 -3.08 6.17 9.68
N ASN A 69 -2.85 5.77 10.93
CA ASN A 69 -3.12 6.62 12.10
C ASN A 69 -2.25 7.89 12.12
N ASP A 70 -1.28 7.98 11.20
CA ASP A 70 -0.34 9.11 11.05
C ASP A 70 -0.53 9.88 9.70
N LEU A 71 -1.45 9.43 8.81
CA LEU A 71 -1.56 9.97 7.44
C LEU A 71 -2.92 10.59 7.13
N ARG A 72 -2.91 11.88 6.76
CA ARG A 72 -4.08 12.77 6.55
C ARG A 72 -5.10 12.38 5.47
N PHE A 73 -4.93 11.28 4.73
CA PHE A 73 -5.82 10.90 3.62
C PHE A 73 -6.18 9.40 3.52
N HIS A 74 -5.79 8.57 4.50
CA HIS A 74 -5.78 7.12 4.34
C HIS A 74 -7.05 6.36 4.83
N GLN A 75 -7.93 7.01 5.59
CA GLN A 75 -9.08 6.33 6.22
C GLN A 75 -10.09 5.78 5.20
N TYR A 76 -10.26 6.44 4.04
CA TYR A 76 -11.25 6.08 3.03
C TYR A 76 -11.00 4.70 2.41
N PHE A 77 -9.75 4.42 2.00
CA PHE A 77 -9.40 3.13 1.41
C PHE A 77 -9.49 1.99 2.44
N LEU A 78 -9.07 2.24 3.68
CA LEU A 78 -9.19 1.24 4.74
C LEU A 78 -10.63 0.92 5.09
N ASN A 79 -11.53 1.90 5.07
CA ASN A 79 -12.96 1.66 5.30
C ASN A 79 -13.54 0.76 4.20
N ILE A 80 -13.19 1.02 2.93
CA ILE A 80 -13.60 0.18 1.80
C ILE A 80 -13.13 -1.27 1.94
N VAL A 81 -11.89 -1.49 2.41
CA VAL A 81 -11.38 -2.84 2.67
C VAL A 81 -12.07 -3.47 3.89
N ALA A 82 -12.31 -2.70 4.95
CA ALA A 82 -12.94 -3.18 6.19
C ALA A 82 -14.41 -3.58 6.03
N GLU A 83 -15.16 -2.79 5.27
CA GLU A 83 -16.59 -3.01 5.01
C GLU A 83 -16.79 -4.31 4.21
N ARG A 84 -15.84 -4.65 3.34
CA ARG A 84 -15.88 -5.88 2.54
C ARG A 84 -15.48 -7.12 3.34
N VAL A 85 -14.58 -7.01 4.32
CA VAL A 85 -14.17 -8.12 5.19
C VAL A 85 -15.24 -8.50 6.21
N ASN A 86 -16.11 -7.57 6.61
CA ASN A 86 -17.21 -7.84 7.56
C ASN A 86 -18.54 -8.21 6.89
N SER A 87 -18.55 -8.40 5.56
CA SER A 87 -19.76 -8.76 4.79
C SER A 87 -19.83 -10.25 4.40
N ASP A 88 -18.89 -11.08 4.89
CA ASP A 88 -18.92 -12.55 4.86
C ASP A 88 -19.05 -13.11 6.30
#